data_AF-A0AAC9QQ59-F1
#
_entry.id   AF-A0AAC9QQ59-F1
#
_cell.length_a   1.000
_cell.length_b   1.000
_cell.length_c   1.000
_cell.angle_alpha   90.00
_cell.angle_beta   90.00
_cell.angle_gamma   90.00
#
_symmetry.space_group_name_H-M   'P 1'
#
loop_
_entity.id
_entity.type
_entity.pdbx_description
1 polymer ?
#
loop_
_entity_poly.entity_id
_entity_poly.type
_entity_poly.pdbx_seq_one_letter_code
_entity_poly.pdbx_strand_id
1 'polypeptide(L)' 'MFINHLKIIHYITDMSKQMSQMARQAHSPLLALLLDMVAEEGQSIINSAEALGEDSKTRQ' A
#
# COMPACT_ATOMS: atom_id res chain seq x y z
N MET A 1 -7.64 -15.28 -7.79
CA MET A 1 -6.92 -15.23 -6.50
C MET A 1 -6.02 -13.98 -6.42
N PHE A 2 -5.12 -13.74 -7.37
CA PHE A 2 -4.21 -12.57 -7.43
C PHE A 2 -4.88 -11.19 -7.33
N ILE A 3 -5.96 -10.93 -8.09
CA ILE A 3 -6.69 -9.65 -8.06
C ILE A 3 -7.30 -9.36 -6.67
N ASN A 4 -7.75 -10.40 -5.95
CA ASN A 4 -8.29 -10.22 -4.60
C ASN A 4 -7.18 -9.91 -3.59
N HIS A 5 -5.99 -10.49 -3.76
CA HIS A 5 -4.83 -10.13 -2.94
C HIS A 5 -4.42 -8.67 -3.16
N LEU A 6 -4.40 -8.21 -4.42
CA LEU A 6 -4.07 -6.82 -4.73
C LEU A 6 -5.08 -5.84 -4.10
N LYS A 7 -6.38 -6.17 -4.17
CA LYS A 7 -7.42 -5.39 -3.48
C LYS A 7 -7.20 -5.31 -1.97
N ILE A 8 -6.84 -6.42 -1.32
CA ILE A 8 -6.55 -6.44 0.12
C ILE A 8 -5.33 -5.55 0.42
N ILE A 9 -4.28 -5.61 -0.41
CA ILE A 9 -3.09 -4.78 -0.25
C ILE A 9 -3.45 -3.29 -0.40
N HIS A 10 -4.27 -2.90 -1.38
CA HIS A 10 -4.79 -1.52 -1.50
C HIS A 10 -5.48 -1.08 -0.21
N TYR A 11 -6.39 -1.90 0.32
CA TYR A 11 -7.09 -1.55 1.56
C TYR A 11 -6.13 -1.37 2.74
N ILE A 12 -5.16 -2.26 2.91
CA ILE A 12 -4.14 -2.14 3.97
C ILE A 12 -3.32 -0.88 3.79
N THR A 13 -2.83 -0.60 2.58
CA THR A 13 -2.05 0.61 2.26
C THR A 13 -2.82 1.88 2.59
N ASP A 14 -4.08 1.98 2.19
CA ASP A 14 -4.91 3.16 2.45
C ASP A 14 -5.24 3.33 3.95
N MET A 15 -5.50 2.22 4.65
CA MET A 15 -5.69 2.23 6.10
C MET A 15 -4.42 2.67 6.83
N SER A 16 -3.25 2.15 6.44
CA SER A 16 -1.97 2.53 7.04
C SER A 16 -1.68 4.02 6.89
N LYS A 17 -1.98 4.64 5.72
CA LYS A 17 -1.85 6.10 5.52
C LYS A 17 -2.74 6.89 6.49
N GLN A 18 -4.01 6.50 6.63
CA GLN A 18 -4.96 7.17 7.53
C GLN A 18 -4.55 6.99 9.00
N MET A 19 -4.18 5.77 9.39
CA MET A 19 -3.74 5.48 10.74
C MET A 19 -2.44 6.21 11.08
N SER A 20 -1.54 6.39 10.12
CA SER A 20 -0.31 7.17 10.34
C SER A 20 -0.64 8.63 10.68
N GLN A 21 -1.61 9.24 9.98
CA GLN A 21 -2.08 10.58 10.33
C GLN A 21 -2.70 10.63 11.73
N MET A 22 -3.52 9.63 12.09
CA MET A 22 -4.09 9.51 13.43
C MET A 22 -3.01 9.34 14.50
N ALA A 23 -1.98 8.53 14.24
CA ALA A 23 -0.86 8.31 15.15
C ALA A 23 -0.05 9.61 15.38
N ARG A 24 0.16 10.41 14.32
CA ARG A 24 0.77 11.75 14.47
C ARG A 24 -0.10 12.67 15.33
N GLN A 25 -1.41 12.70 15.10
CA GLN A 25 -2.35 13.49 15.92
C GLN A 25 -2.36 13.04 17.39
N ALA A 26 -2.27 11.72 17.63
CA ALA A 26 -2.16 11.14 18.96
C ALA A 26 -0.75 11.23 19.58
N HIS A 27 0.18 11.94 18.94
CA HIS A 27 1.55 12.14 19.40
C HIS A 27 2.32 10.82 19.61
N SER A 28 2.07 9.85 18.74
CA SER A 28 2.75 8.54 18.71
C SER A 28 3.67 8.44 17.50
N PRO A 29 4.89 9.02 17.57
CA PRO A 29 5.78 9.13 16.41
C PRO A 29 6.31 7.77 15.93
N LEU A 30 6.60 6.83 16.85
CA LEU A 30 7.03 5.48 16.48
C LEU A 30 5.92 4.74 15.72
N LEU A 31 4.68 4.83 16.19
CA LEU A 31 3.55 4.19 15.51
C LEU A 31 3.32 4.81 14.13
N ALA A 32 3.41 6.14 14.00
CA ALA A 32 3.32 6.81 12.71
C ALA A 32 4.37 6.32 11.73
N LEU A 33 5.64 6.20 12.17
CA LEU A 33 6.73 5.67 11.35
C LEU A 33 6.46 4.24 10.87
N LEU A 34 6.02 3.36 11.76
CA LEU A 34 5.70 1.97 11.40
C LEU A 34 4.57 1.89 10.39
N LEU A 35 3.55 2.75 10.53
CA LEU A 35 2.42 2.80 9.61
C LEU A 35 2.82 3.39 8.24
N ASP A 36 3.70 4.38 8.21
CA ASP A 36 4.27 4.91 6.97
C ASP A 36 5.05 3.81 6.22
N MET A 37 5.90 3.05 6.92
CA MET A 37 6.66 1.95 6.30
C MET A 37 5.74 0.88 5.69
N VAL A 38 4.64 0.53 6.37
CA VAL A 38 3.65 -0.43 5.82
C VAL A 38 2.96 0.15 4.58
N ALA A 39 2.62 1.45 4.60
CA ALA A 39 2.01 2.10 3.45
C ALA A 39 2.97 2.16 2.25
N GLU A 40 4.25 2.44 2.47
CA GLU A 40 5.28 2.46 1.44
C GLU A 40 5.50 1.09 0.81
N GLU A 41 5.65 0.03 1.62
CA GLU A 41 5.81 -1.33 1.13
C GLU A 41 4.58 -1.79 0.34
N GLY A 42 3.37 -1.54 0.87
CA GLY A 42 2.14 -1.88 0.17
C GLY A 42 2.00 -1.15 -1.17
N GLN A 43 2.36 0.14 -1.23
CA GLN A 43 2.37 0.90 -2.49
C GLN A 43 3.39 0.36 -3.49
N SER A 44 4.57 -0.07 -3.02
CA SER A 44 5.60 -0.71 -3.86
C SER A 44 5.09 -1.99 -4.52
N ILE A 45 4.40 -2.83 -3.75
CA ILE A 45 3.79 -4.07 -4.26
C ILE A 45 2.71 -3.76 -5.31
N ILE A 46 1.88 -2.75 -5.06
CA ILE A 46 0.83 -2.30 -5.99
C ILE A 46 1.42 -1.86 -7.32
N ASN A 47 2.39 -0.95 -7.27
CA ASN A 47 3.04 -0.42 -8.46
C ASN A 47 3.72 -1.53 -9.27
N SER A 48 4.35 -2.49 -8.58
CA SER A 48 4.99 -3.64 -9.22
C SER A 48 3.98 -4.55 -9.91
N ALA A 49 2.81 -4.78 -9.29
CA ALA A 49 1.74 -5.58 -9.87
C ALA A 49 1.08 -4.89 -11.07
N GLU A 50 0.93 -3.57 -11.03
CA GLU A 50 0.42 -2.76 -12.16
C GLU A 50 1.38 -2.79 -13.34
N ALA A 51 2.69 -2.61 -13.12
CA ALA A 51 3.72 -2.67 -14.16
C ALA A 51 3.72 -4.03 -14.90
N LEU A 52 3.58 -5.14 -14.16
CA LEU A 52 3.47 -6.49 -14.74
C LEU A 52 2.15 -6.69 -15.53
N GLY A 53 1.09 -5.99 -15.14
CA GLY A 53 -0.20 -5.98 -15.85
C GLY A 53 -0.20 -5.13 -17.13
N GLU A 54 0.65 -4.12 -17.22
CA GLU A 54 0.83 -3.33 -18.45
C GLU A 54 1.67 -4.07 -19.50
N ASP A 55 2.74 -4.78 -19.10
CA ASP A 55 3.58 -5.58 -20.00
C ASP A 55 2.81 -6.70 -20.74
N SER A 56 1.70 -7.16 -20.17
CA SER A 56 0.84 -8.18 -20.77
C SER A 56 -0.20 -7.62 -21.76
N LYS A 57 -0.42 -6.30 -21.81
CA LYS A 57 -1.29 -5.64 -22.80
C LYS A 57 -0.54 -5.19 -24.07
N THR A 58 0.77 -5.02 -24.00
CA THR A 58 1.60 -4.53 -25.12
C THR A 58 2.03 -5.64 -26.10
N ARG A 59 1.64 -6.91 -25.85
CA ARG A 59 1.92 -8.07 -26.71
C ARG A 59 0.67 -8.66 -27.38
N GLN A 60 -0.40 -7.90 -27.53
CA GLN A 60 -1.55 -8.26 -28.38
C GLN A 60 -1.56 -7.46 -29.67
#